data_AF-A0A2M7UZI4-F1
#
_entry.id   AF-A0A2M7UZI4-F1
#
_cell.length_a   1.000
_cell.length_b   1.000
_cell.length_c   1.000
_cell.angle_alpha   90.00
_cell.angle_beta   90.00
_cell.angle_gamma   90.00
#
_symmetry.space_group_name_H-M   'P 1'
#
loop_
_entity.id
_entity.type
_entity.pdbx_description
1 polymer ?
#
loop_
_entity_poly.entity_id
_entity_poly.type
_entity_poly.pdbx_seq_one_letter_code
_entity_poly.pdbx_strand_id
1 'polypeptide(L)'
;MFCVSLALPVRAEGAFFYLSPASGNYETGKDFSTHIFINAEGVAINAAQAEIYFPSEKLKVLSVSKIGSIFSLWVQEPVFSNTRGVISFGGGLPS
;
A
#
# COMPACT_ATOMS: atom_id res chain seq x y z
N MET A 1 -50.19 8.11 2.84
CA MET A 1 -49.14 7.89 3.86
C MET A 1 -47.81 7.89 3.13
N PHE A 2 -47.08 8.99 3.22
CA PHE A 2 -45.87 9.26 2.43
C PHE A 2 -44.65 8.84 3.26
N CYS A 3 -43.88 7.86 2.80
CA CYS A 3 -42.69 7.39 3.50
C CYS A 3 -41.51 8.30 3.11
N VAL A 4 -41.06 9.15 4.03
CA VAL A 4 -39.82 9.91 3.85
C VAL A 4 -38.66 9.00 4.29
N SER A 5 -37.96 8.40 3.34
CA SER A 5 -36.73 7.65 3.61
C SER A 5 -35.58 8.61 3.86
N LEU A 6 -35.07 8.63 5.09
CA LEU A 6 -33.84 9.34 5.47
C LEU A 6 -32.65 8.58 4.85
N ALA A 7 -32.04 9.13 3.79
CA ALA A 7 -30.80 8.58 3.24
C ALA A 7 -29.64 8.93 4.17
N LEU A 8 -29.22 7.97 5.00
CA LEU A 8 -27.97 8.09 5.77
C LEU A 8 -26.78 7.92 4.81
N PRO A 9 -25.68 8.67 4.99
CA PRO A 9 -24.48 8.47 4.20
C PRO A 9 -23.94 7.07 4.45
N VAL A 10 -23.89 6.24 3.41
CA VAL A 10 -23.13 5.00 3.45
C VAL A 10 -21.65 5.36 3.40
N ARG A 11 -20.92 5.12 4.50
CA ARG A 11 -19.45 5.15 4.45
C ARG A 11 -19.01 3.85 3.78
N ALA A 12 -18.37 3.97 2.63
CA ALA A 12 -17.58 2.86 2.08
C ALA A 12 -16.34 2.71 2.97
N GLU A 13 -16.48 1.93 4.02
CA GLU A 13 -15.42 1.68 5.00
C GLU A 13 -14.73 0.38 4.60
N GLY A 14 -13.47 0.49 4.21
CA GLY A 14 -12.69 -0.62 3.69
C GLY A 14 -11.21 -0.34 3.91
N ALA A 15 -10.46 -1.39 4.22
CA ALA A 15 -9.03 -1.26 4.42
C ALA A 15 -8.37 -0.71 3.13
N PHE A 16 -7.44 0.23 3.29
CA PHE A 16 -6.76 0.85 2.16
C PHE A 16 -5.26 0.98 2.41
N PHE A 17 -4.51 0.89 1.32
CA PHE A 17 -3.08 1.19 1.32
C PHE A 17 -2.85 2.68 1.10
N TYR A 18 -1.81 3.21 1.73
CA TYR A 18 -1.33 4.57 1.49
C TYR A 18 0.19 4.65 1.62
N LEU A 19 0.77 5.68 1.01
CA LEU A 19 2.19 5.97 1.07
C LEU A 19 2.47 7.10 2.07
N SER A 20 3.59 7.01 2.78
CA SER A 20 4.07 8.08 3.64
C SER A 20 5.58 8.31 3.46
N PRO A 21 6.02 9.54 3.15
CA PRO A 21 5.18 10.71 2.88
C PRO A 21 4.33 10.52 1.61
N ALA A 22 3.13 11.11 1.59
CA ALA A 22 2.20 10.98 0.44
C ALA A 22 2.66 11.79 -0.78
N SER A 23 3.52 12.79 -0.57
CA SER A 23 4.12 13.62 -1.61
C SER A 23 5.45 14.20 -1.10
N GLY A 24 6.35 14.54 -2.02
CA GLY A 24 7.59 15.22 -1.71
C GLY A 24 8.22 15.81 -2.97
N ASN A 25 9.17 16.73 -2.78
CA ASN A 25 10.01 17.26 -3.85
C ASN A 25 11.40 16.68 -3.67
N TYR A 26 11.92 16.04 -4.71
CA TYR A 26 13.22 15.36 -4.67
C TYR A 26 14.07 15.80 -5.85
N GLU A 27 15.35 16.07 -5.58
CA GLU A 27 16.31 16.41 -6.62
C GLU A 27 16.62 15.20 -7.50
N THR A 28 16.85 15.44 -8.80
CA THR A 28 17.21 14.37 -9.73
C THR A 28 18.52 13.71 -9.31
N GLY A 29 18.53 12.37 -9.30
CA GLY A 29 19.70 11.58 -8.92
C GLY A 29 19.93 11.43 -7.42
N LYS A 30 19.03 11.98 -6.57
CA LYS A 30 19.03 11.70 -5.14
C LYS A 30 18.07 10.57 -4.80
N ASP A 31 18.46 9.79 -3.80
CA ASP A 31 17.64 8.71 -3.26
C ASP A 31 16.66 9.27 -2.21
N PHE A 32 15.48 8.68 -2.15
CA PHE A 32 14.49 8.96 -1.12
C PHE A 32 13.77 7.67 -0.72
N SER A 33 13.16 7.71 0.47
CA SER A 33 12.39 6.58 1.01
C SER A 33 10.93 6.94 1.17
N THR A 34 10.06 5.96 0.93
CA THR A 34 8.63 6.02 1.23
C THR A 34 8.20 4.70 1.87
N HIS A 35 7.21 4.79 2.76
CA HIS A 35 6.64 3.65 3.45
C HIS A 35 5.27 3.33 2.89
N ILE A 36 4.96 2.05 2.78
CA ILE A 36 3.62 1.56 2.48
C ILE A 36 2.96 1.20 3.81
N PHE A 37 1.83 1.82 4.08
CA PHE A 37 1.00 1.53 5.23
C PHE A 37 -0.35 0.97 4.79
N ILE A 38 -0.95 0.17 5.64
CA ILE A 38 -2.34 -0.27 5.49
C ILE A 38 -3.14 0.29 6.66
N ASN A 39 -4.23 0.99 6.34
CA ASN A 39 -5.23 1.34 7.33
C ASN A 39 -6.31 0.26 7.32
N ALA A 40 -6.51 -0.37 8.47
CA ALA A 40 -7.48 -1.42 8.70
C ALA A 40 -8.92 -0.93 8.90
N GLU A 41 -9.13 0.38 9.10
CA GLU A 41 -10.43 0.97 9.46
C GLU A 41 -11.13 0.20 10.60
N GLY A 42 -10.34 -0.22 11.59
CA GLY A 42 -10.83 -0.96 12.77
C GLY A 42 -11.10 -2.46 12.56
N VAL A 43 -10.93 -2.99 11.34
CA VAL A 43 -11.12 -4.41 11.03
C VAL A 43 -9.78 -5.13 11.01
N ALA A 44 -9.61 -6.16 11.84
CA ALA A 44 -8.36 -6.92 11.91
C ALA A 44 -7.94 -7.48 10.53
N ILE A 45 -6.65 -7.35 10.20
CA ILE A 45 -6.07 -7.84 8.94
C ILE A 45 -5.15 -9.02 9.25
N ASN A 46 -5.38 -10.15 8.58
CA ASN A 46 -4.52 -11.33 8.67
C ASN A 46 -3.53 -11.42 7.50
N ALA A 47 -3.91 -10.93 6.32
CA ALA A 47 -3.08 -10.97 5.11
C ALA A 47 -3.43 -9.81 4.17
N ALA A 48 -2.46 -9.40 3.37
CA ALA A 48 -2.69 -8.50 2.26
C ALA A 48 -1.73 -8.77 1.09
N GLN A 49 -2.18 -8.43 -0.11
CA GLN A 49 -1.39 -8.45 -1.33
C GLN A 49 -1.56 -7.10 -2.04
N ALA A 50 -0.48 -6.60 -2.64
CA ALA A 50 -0.54 -5.37 -3.42
C ALA A 50 0.41 -5.40 -4.60
N GLU A 51 0.01 -4.69 -5.66
CA GLU A 51 0.88 -4.23 -6.73
C GLU A 51 0.91 -2.70 -6.73
N ILE A 52 2.12 -2.14 -6.77
CA ILE A 52 2.36 -0.70 -6.74
C ILE A 52 3.05 -0.32 -8.03
N TYR A 53 2.46 0.64 -8.74
CA TYR A 53 2.94 1.11 -10.01
C TYR A 53 3.69 2.42 -9.86
N PHE A 54 4.82 2.55 -10.54
CA PHE A 54 5.64 3.77 -10.57
C PHE A 54 6.11 4.07 -12.00
N PRO A 55 6.30 5.37 -12.34
CA PRO A 55 6.81 5.77 -13.65
C PRO A 55 8.29 5.37 -13.80
N SER A 56 8.55 4.26 -14.49
CA SER A 56 9.89 3.68 -14.70
C SER A 56 10.87 4.60 -15.44
N GLU A 57 10.35 5.57 -16.18
CA GLU A 57 11.14 6.57 -16.90
C GLU A 57 11.63 7.72 -15.99
N LYS A 58 11.10 7.82 -14.77
CA LYS A 58 11.46 8.86 -13.80
C LYS A 58 12.06 8.30 -12.52
N LEU A 59 11.61 7.11 -12.10
CA LEU A 59 11.96 6.50 -10.84
C LEU A 59 12.50 5.09 -11.06
N LYS A 60 13.45 4.70 -10.20
CA LYS A 60 13.90 3.33 -10.05
C LYS A 60 13.88 2.95 -8.57
N VAL A 61 13.40 1.76 -8.27
CA VAL A 61 13.49 1.16 -6.95
C VAL A 61 14.89 0.59 -6.76
N LEU A 62 15.53 0.95 -5.65
CA LEU A 62 16.85 0.43 -5.28
C LEU A 62 16.74 -0.80 -4.36
N SER A 63 15.79 -0.75 -3.43
CA SER A 63 15.54 -1.84 -2.48
C SER A 63 14.13 -1.74 -1.90
N VAL A 64 13.65 -2.85 -1.33
CA VAL A 64 12.43 -2.90 -0.54
C VAL A 64 12.77 -3.49 0.83
N SER A 65 12.47 -2.76 1.90
CA SER A 65 12.70 -3.21 3.27
C SER A 65 11.42 -3.79 3.87
N LYS A 66 11.58 -4.86 4.66
CA LYS A 66 10.50 -5.47 5.46
C LYS A 66 10.53 -5.02 6.93
N ILE A 67 11.50 -4.19 7.31
CA ILE A 67 11.67 -3.71 8.70
C ILE A 67 10.44 -2.89 9.09
N GLY A 68 9.83 -3.22 10.22
CA GLY A 68 8.62 -2.56 10.73
C GLY A 68 7.32 -3.02 10.05
N SER A 69 7.37 -4.04 9.18
CA SER A 69 6.17 -4.65 8.62
C SER A 69 5.31 -5.31 9.71
N ILE A 70 4.00 -5.19 9.58
CA ILE A 70 3.04 -5.98 10.38
C ILE A 70 3.06 -7.47 9.97
N PHE A 71 3.53 -7.79 8.76
CA PHE A 71 3.61 -9.16 8.27
C PHE A 71 4.93 -9.82 8.61
N SER A 72 4.85 -11.01 9.19
CA SER A 72 5.99 -11.88 9.51
C SER A 72 6.11 -13.09 8.58
N LEU A 73 5.03 -13.45 7.87
CA LEU A 73 5.01 -14.47 6.83
C LEU A 73 4.86 -13.83 5.45
N TRP A 74 5.62 -14.30 4.46
CA TRP A 74 5.58 -13.80 3.09
C TRP A 74 5.26 -14.94 2.13
N VAL A 75 4.01 -14.98 1.63
CA VAL A 75 3.58 -15.92 0.59
C VAL A 75 4.13 -15.52 -0.78
N GLN A 76 4.35 -14.22 -0.97
CA GLN A 76 5.10 -13.63 -2.06
C GLN A 76 6.04 -12.59 -1.48
N GLU A 77 7.34 -12.85 -1.57
CA GLU A 77 8.35 -11.88 -1.18
C GLU A 77 8.18 -10.56 -1.95
N PRO A 78 8.46 -9.40 -1.33
CA PRO A 78 8.47 -8.14 -2.05
C PRO A 78 9.50 -8.17 -3.18
N VAL A 79 9.03 -8.03 -4.40
CA VAL A 79 9.84 -7.99 -5.61
C VAL A 79 9.47 -6.77 -6.44
N PHE A 80 10.41 -6.28 -7.24
CA PHE A 80 10.17 -5.12 -8.10
C PHE A 80 10.79 -5.31 -9.48
N SER A 81 10.25 -4.61 -10.48
CA SER A 81 10.79 -4.51 -11.82
C SER A 81 10.88 -3.04 -12.23
N ASN A 82 12.11 -2.54 -12.35
CA ASN A 82 12.36 -1.18 -12.83
C ASN A 82 12.02 -1.00 -14.31
N THR A 83 12.04 -2.07 -15.11
CA THR A 83 11.63 -2.02 -16.51
C THR A 83 10.11 -1.96 -16.67
N ARG A 84 9.36 -2.64 -15.79
CA ARG A 84 7.88 -2.64 -15.83
C ARG A 84 7.26 -1.53 -14.99
N GLY A 85 8.01 -0.91 -14.08
CA GLY A 85 7.48 0.09 -13.15
C GLY A 85 6.55 -0.52 -12.09
N VAL A 86 6.85 -1.71 -11.58
CA VAL A 86 5.97 -2.43 -10.63
C VAL A 86 6.73 -2.96 -9.42
N ILE A 87 6.15 -2.83 -8.23
CA ILE A 87 6.50 -3.56 -7.00
C ILE A 87 5.32 -4.47 -6.65
N SER A 88 5.57 -5.73 -6.27
CA SER A 88 4.52 -6.67 -5.84
C SER A 88 4.94 -7.41 -4.58
N PHE A 89 4.00 -7.63 -3.66
CA PHE A 89 4.21 -8.45 -2.47
C PHE A 89 2.90 -9.09 -1.99
N GLY A 90 3.03 -10.16 -1.21
CA GLY A 90 1.93 -10.81 -0.50
C GLY A 90 2.41 -11.30 0.86
N GLY A 91 1.82 -10.76 1.94
CA GLY A 91 2.23 -11.04 3.32
C GLY A 91 1.05 -11.34 4.24
N GLY A 92 1.36 -11.93 5.39
CA GLY A 92 0.38 -12.22 6.42
C GLY A 92 0.99 -12.48 7.80
N LEU A 93 0.13 -12.79 8.74
CA LEU A 93 0.45 -13.24 10.09
C LEU A 93 0.28 -14.77 10.19
N PRO A 94 1.16 -15.48 10.91
CA PRO A 94 0.93 -16.89 11.25
C PRO A 94 -0.34 -17.04 12.09
N SER A 95 -1.06 -18.15 11.90
CA SER A 95 -2.29 -18.51 12.63
C SER A 95 -2.00 -18.95 14.07
#